data_AF-A0A7Z9JFV4-F1
#
_entry.id   AF-A0A7Z9JFV4-F1
#
_cell.length_a   1.000
_cell.length_b   1.000
_cell.length_c   1.000
_cell.angle_alpha   90.00
_cell.angle_beta   90.00
_cell.angle_gamma   90.00
#
_symmetry.space_group_name_H-M   'P 1'
#
loop_
_entity.id
_entity.type
_entity.pdbx_description
1 polymer ?
#
loop_
_entity_poly.entity_id
_entity_poly.type
_entity_poly.pdbx_seq_one_letter_code
_entity_poly.pdbx_strand_id
1 'polypeptide(L)'
;MRLTLVDTLSTILFFTILAALTELYVAGMESADVLKTRLIMVPLMILTGRPYGVWRDWFFAGTKPTVSWSKSLIDGLAFLTFQLPIYGLTLWIAGADFDEIGTLLGSTAVLMLIVSRPFGLFLQAMRKLADVGT
;
A
#
# COMPACT_ATOMS: atom_id res chain seq x y z
N MET A 1 -6.50 -14.94 15.38
CA MET A 1 -6.90 -15.41 14.04
C MET A 1 -7.95 -14.51 13.40
N ARG A 2 -9.13 -14.29 14.01
CA ARG A 2 -10.18 -13.41 13.44
C ARG A 2 -9.72 -11.98 13.19
N LEU A 3 -9.01 -11.36 14.14
CA LEU A 3 -8.47 -10.00 13.98
C LEU A 3 -7.54 -9.88 12.76
N THR A 4 -6.58 -10.79 12.62
CA THR A 4 -5.63 -10.80 11.48
C THR A 4 -6.34 -10.99 10.14
N LEU A 5 -7.39 -11.81 10.09
CA LEU A 5 -8.21 -12.00 8.91
C LEU A 5 -8.99 -10.73 8.54
N VAL A 6 -9.67 -10.10 9.51
CA VAL A 6 -10.41 -8.86 9.30
C VAL A 6 -9.46 -7.75 8.84
N ASP A 7 -8.28 -7.64 9.44
CA ASP A 7 -7.28 -6.65 9.06
C ASP A 7 -6.78 -6.87 7.63
N THR A 8 -6.45 -8.11 7.27
CA THR A 8 -5.94 -8.45 5.95
C THR A 8 -6.98 -8.21 4.87
N LEU A 9 -8.22 -8.67 5.08
CA LEU A 9 -9.31 -8.48 4.12
C LEU A 9 -9.68 -7.00 3.97
N SER A 10 -9.75 -6.25 5.07
CA SER A 10 -10.04 -4.81 5.04
C SER A 10 -8.95 -4.05 4.29
N THR A 11 -7.68 -4.42 4.48
CA THR A 11 -6.54 -3.83 3.76
C THR A 11 -6.63 -4.10 2.27
N ILE A 12 -6.84 -5.36 1.87
CA ILE A 12 -6.97 -5.74 0.46
C ILE A 12 -8.15 -5.01 -0.18
N LEU A 13 -9.32 -4.99 0.46
CA LEU A 13 -10.51 -4.33 -0.06
C LEU A 13 -10.28 -2.83 -0.23
N PHE A 14 -9.80 -2.15 0.81
CA PHE A 14 -9.60 -0.71 0.80
C PHE A 14 -8.65 -0.27 -0.32
N PHE A 15 -7.46 -0.88 -0.39
CA PHE A 15 -6.46 -0.49 -1.39
C PHE A 15 -6.83 -0.96 -2.80
N THR A 16 -7.54 -2.08 -2.96
CA THR A 16 -8.02 -2.51 -4.28
C THR A 16 -9.05 -1.52 -4.83
N ILE A 17 -10.03 -1.10 -4.00
CA ILE A 17 -11.04 -0.13 -4.40
C ILE A 17 -10.39 1.22 -4.66
N LEU A 18 -9.55 1.70 -3.75
CA LEU A 18 -8.87 2.98 -3.91
C LEU A 18 -8.05 3.03 -5.19
N ALA A 19 -7.24 2.01 -5.45
CA ALA A 19 -6.42 1.93 -6.66
C ALA A 19 -7.27 1.85 -7.93
N ALA A 20 -8.36 1.07 -7.93
CA ALA A 20 -9.25 1.00 -9.08
C ALA A 20 -9.96 2.35 -9.35
N LEU A 21 -10.40 3.05 -8.30
CA LEU A 21 -11.00 4.37 -8.44
C LEU A 21 -10.00 5.40 -8.95
N THR A 22 -8.75 5.40 -8.44
CA THR A 22 -7.74 6.33 -8.93
C THR A 22 -7.35 6.04 -10.38
N GLU A 23 -7.26 4.78 -10.79
CA GLU A 23 -6.92 4.42 -12.16
C GLU A 23 -8.06 4.80 -13.14
N LEU A 24 -9.32 4.54 -12.77
CA LEU A 24 -10.47 4.90 -13.60
C LEU A 24 -10.70 6.42 -13.68
N TYR A 25 -10.73 7.10 -12.53
CA TYR A 25 -11.20 8.49 -12.45
C TYR A 25 -10.09 9.53 -12.45
N VAL A 26 -8.88 9.19 -11.98
CA VAL A 26 -7.76 10.14 -11.92
C VAL A 26 -6.80 9.92 -13.10
N ALA A 27 -6.42 8.67 -13.37
CA ALA A 27 -5.55 8.34 -14.50
C ALA A 27 -6.33 8.22 -15.84
N GLY A 28 -7.66 8.18 -15.79
CA GLY A 28 -8.51 8.11 -17.00
C GLY A 28 -8.36 6.80 -17.78
N MET A 29 -7.94 5.72 -17.13
CA MET A 29 -7.71 4.43 -17.78
C MET A 29 -9.04 3.76 -18.15
N GLU A 30 -9.06 3.05 -19.28
CA GLU A 30 -10.20 2.20 -19.63
C GLU A 30 -10.30 1.02 -18.65
N SER A 31 -11.52 0.55 -18.37
CA SER A 31 -11.76 -0.57 -17.44
C SER A 31 -10.99 -1.85 -17.83
N ALA A 32 -10.78 -2.07 -19.13
CA ALA A 32 -9.96 -3.18 -19.63
C ALA A 32 -8.47 -3.02 -19.27
N ASP A 33 -7.94 -1.80 -19.29
CA ASP A 33 -6.54 -1.52 -18.97
C ASP A 33 -6.27 -1.58 -17.46
N VAL A 34 -7.26 -1.20 -16.64
CA VAL A 34 -7.24 -1.47 -15.19
C VAL A 34 -7.11 -2.97 -14.92
N LEU A 35 -7.88 -3.79 -15.65
CA LEU A 35 -7.86 -5.24 -15.49
C LEU A 35 -6.51 -5.85 -15.91
N LYS A 36 -5.93 -5.38 -17.03
CA LYS A 36 -4.57 -5.78 -17.46
C LYS A 36 -3.52 -5.40 -16.42
N THR A 37 -3.62 -4.19 -15.85
CA THR A 37 -2.71 -3.72 -14.81
C THR A 37 -2.74 -4.63 -13.60
N ARG A 38 -3.92 -5.07 -13.17
CA ARG A 38 -4.05 -6.04 -12.06
C ARG A 38 -3.48 -7.42 -12.41
N LEU A 39 -3.69 -7.91 -13.63
CA LEU A 39 -3.12 -9.18 -14.09
C LEU A 39 -1.58 -9.19 -14.07
N ILE A 40 -0.95 -8.04 -14.30
CA ILE A 40 0.52 -7.88 -14.25
C ILE A 40 1.01 -7.66 -12.81
N MET A 41 0.31 -6.81 -12.06
CA MET A 41 0.68 -6.44 -10.70
C MET A 41 0.53 -7.59 -9.71
N VAL A 42 -0.47 -8.47 -9.86
CA VAL A 42 -0.68 -9.60 -8.94
C VAL A 42 0.53 -10.57 -8.91
N PRO A 43 1.05 -11.06 -10.05
CA PRO A 43 2.31 -11.82 -10.08
C PRO A 43 3.49 -11.04 -9.48
N LEU A 44 3.58 -9.74 -9.77
CA LEU A 44 4.63 -8.89 -9.23
C LEU A 44 4.57 -8.84 -7.70
N MET A 45 3.38 -8.69 -7.12
CA MET A 45 3.14 -8.71 -5.67
C MET A 45 3.47 -10.07 -5.06
N ILE A 46 3.23 -11.17 -5.77
CA ILE A 46 3.62 -12.52 -5.30
C ILE A 46 5.16 -12.63 -5.25
N LEU A 47 5.85 -12.15 -6.28
CA LEU A 47 7.31 -12.16 -6.36
C LEU A 47 7.96 -11.26 -5.31
N THR A 48 7.44 -10.05 -5.11
CA THR A 48 7.98 -9.08 -4.16
C THR A 48 7.49 -9.31 -2.74
N GLY A 49 6.45 -10.10 -2.52
CA GLY A 49 5.84 -10.32 -1.21
C GLY A 49 6.78 -10.96 -0.19
N ARG A 50 7.62 -11.92 -0.60
CA ARG A 50 8.62 -12.55 0.28
C ARG A 50 9.74 -11.56 0.68
N PRO A 51 10.43 -10.89 -0.28
CA PRO A 51 11.37 -9.83 0.03
C PRO A 51 10.78 -8.73 0.92
N TYR A 52 9.56 -8.27 0.61
CA TYR A 52 8.86 -7.26 1.40
C TYR A 52 8.61 -7.75 2.84
N GLY A 53 8.18 -9.01 3.02
CA GLY A 53 7.98 -9.59 4.35
C GLY A 53 9.23 -9.54 5.22
N VAL A 54 10.39 -9.90 4.67
CA VAL A 54 11.67 -9.83 5.38
C VAL A 54 12.03 -8.39 5.75
N TRP A 55 11.86 -7.44 4.82
CA TRP A 55 12.09 -6.02 5.07
C TRP A 55 11.18 -5.46 6.17
N ARG A 56 9.88 -5.75 6.08
CA ARG A 56 8.88 -5.34 7.05
C ARG A 56 9.22 -5.89 8.44
N ASP A 57 9.56 -7.18 8.54
CA ASP A 57 9.84 -7.81 9.82
C ASP A 57 11.10 -7.19 10.48
N TRP A 58 12.12 -6.82 9.68
CA TRP A 58 13.26 -6.02 10.16
C TRP A 58 12.84 -4.64 10.68
N PHE A 59 11.96 -3.94 9.95
CA PHE A 59 11.45 -2.62 10.33
C PHE A 59 10.62 -2.66 11.62
N PHE A 60 9.80 -3.70 11.79
CA PHE A 60 9.02 -3.95 13.01
C PHE A 60 9.89 -4.32 14.20
N ALA A 61 10.97 -5.10 13.98
CA ALA A 61 11.94 -5.44 15.03
C ALA A 61 12.66 -4.19 15.57
N GLY A 62 12.93 -3.21 14.71
CA GLY A 62 13.57 -1.95 15.09
C GLY A 62 12.64 -0.97 15.82
N THR A 63 11.36 -0.91 15.43
CA THR A 63 10.41 0.10 15.93
C THR A 63 9.56 -0.36 17.12
N LYS A 64 9.41 -1.67 17.34
CA LYS A 64 8.65 -2.28 18.45
C LYS A 64 7.30 -1.61 18.76
N PRO A 65 6.39 -1.52 17.77
CA PRO A 65 5.10 -0.86 17.96
C PRO A 65 4.23 -1.55 19.03
N THR A 66 3.81 -0.78 20.03
CA THR A 66 3.03 -1.28 21.18
C THR A 66 1.52 -1.24 20.95
N VAL A 67 1.02 -0.31 20.13
CA VAL A 67 -0.41 -0.07 19.90
C VAL A 67 -0.79 -0.26 18.42
N SER A 68 -2.04 -0.67 18.15
CA SER A 68 -2.42 -1.09 16.80
C SER A 68 -2.29 -0.01 15.73
N TRP A 69 -2.51 1.26 16.06
CA TRP A 69 -2.36 2.35 15.09
C TRP A 69 -0.87 2.58 14.73
N SER A 70 0.02 2.41 15.70
CA SER A 70 1.48 2.47 15.50
C SER A 70 1.96 1.34 14.60
N LYS A 71 1.39 0.13 14.73
CA LYS A 71 1.65 -1.00 13.81
C LYS A 71 1.27 -0.66 12.38
N SER A 72 0.08 -0.09 12.14
CA SER A 72 -0.36 0.30 10.79
C SER A 72 0.49 1.41 10.20
N LEU A 73 0.91 2.38 11.01
CA LEU A 73 1.80 3.46 10.57
C LEU A 73 3.18 2.92 10.17
N ILE A 74 3.73 2.03 10.99
CA ILE A 74 5.03 1.39 10.76
C ILE A 74 4.98 0.45 9.55
N ASP A 75 3.86 -0.25 9.33
CA ASP A 75 3.63 -1.04 8.12
C ASP A 75 3.59 -0.15 6.87
N GLY A 76 2.90 0.99 6.94
CA GLY A 76 2.89 1.98 5.85
C GLY A 76 4.28 2.55 5.56
N LEU A 77 5.07 2.85 6.59
CA LEU A 77 6.45 3.32 6.43
C LEU A 77 7.37 2.22 5.88
N ALA A 78 7.23 0.98 6.34
CA ALA A 78 7.96 -0.16 5.79
C ALA A 78 7.61 -0.37 4.31
N PHE A 79 6.34 -0.24 3.94
CA PHE A 79 5.88 -0.29 2.56
C PHE A 79 6.48 0.84 1.73
N LEU A 80 6.39 2.09 2.18
CA LEU A 80 6.94 3.24 1.45
C LEU A 80 8.46 3.12 1.24
N THR A 81 9.21 2.74 2.27
CA THR A 81 10.66 2.60 2.20
C THR A 81 11.12 1.44 1.32
N PHE A 82 10.28 0.41 1.14
CA PHE A 82 10.55 -0.68 0.22
C PHE A 82 10.09 -0.38 -1.21
N GLN A 83 8.90 0.20 -1.36
CA GLN A 83 8.22 0.38 -2.64
C GLN A 83 8.71 1.60 -3.40
N LEU A 84 8.98 2.74 -2.75
CA LEU A 84 9.42 3.96 -3.43
C LEU A 84 10.76 3.78 -4.17
N PRO A 85 11.80 3.11 -3.62
CA PRO A 85 13.03 2.85 -4.36
C PRO A 85 12.79 1.95 -5.59
N ILE A 86 11.96 0.91 -5.45
CA ILE A 86 11.61 0.02 -6.56
C ILE A 86 10.85 0.80 -7.64
N TYR A 87 9.89 1.62 -7.24
CA TYR A 87 9.12 2.45 -8.17
C TYR A 87 10.00 3.46 -8.90
N GLY A 88 10.89 4.15 -8.18
CA GLY A 88 11.87 5.05 -8.76
C GLY A 88 12.80 4.34 -9.76
N LEU A 89 13.25 3.13 -9.44
CA LEU A 89 14.06 2.32 -10.34
C LEU A 89 13.27 1.91 -11.60
N THR A 90 12.00 1.52 -11.46
CA THR A 90 11.17 1.18 -12.62
C THR A 90 10.92 2.37 -13.53
N LEU A 91 10.71 3.56 -12.97
CA LEU A 91 10.56 4.80 -13.75
C LEU A 91 11.87 5.17 -14.47
N TRP A 92 13.00 5.02 -13.78
CA TRP A 92 14.32 5.25 -14.39
C TRP A 92 14.60 4.29 -15.56
N ILE A 93 14.28 2.99 -15.40
CA ILE A 93 14.40 2.00 -16.48
C ILE A 93 13.43 2.32 -17.64
N ALA A 94 12.25 2.87 -17.33
CA ALA A 94 11.27 3.32 -18.33
C ALA A 94 11.72 4.60 -19.07
N GLY A 95 12.82 5.23 -18.66
CA GLY A 95 13.39 6.43 -19.28
C GLY A 95 12.83 7.75 -18.75
N ALA A 96 12.20 7.76 -17.56
CA ALA A 96 11.73 8.98 -16.92
C ALA A 96 12.90 9.84 -16.44
N ASP A 97 12.74 11.17 -16.53
CA ASP A 97 13.74 12.14 -16.07
C ASP A 97 13.80 12.20 -14.53
N PHE A 98 14.95 12.62 -13.97
CA PHE A 98 15.13 12.68 -12.52
C PHE A 98 14.13 13.63 -11.83
N ASP A 99 13.75 14.73 -12.47
CA ASP A 99 12.74 15.65 -11.96
C ASP A 99 11.33 15.01 -11.96
N GLU A 100 11.02 14.23 -12.99
CA GLU A 100 9.77 13.49 -13.10
C GLU A 100 9.69 12.39 -12.05
N ILE A 101 10.77 11.62 -11.87
CA ILE A 101 10.90 10.61 -10.81
C ILE A 101 10.71 11.24 -9.43
N GLY A 102 11.39 12.36 -9.15
CA GLY A 102 11.27 13.06 -7.87
C GLY A 102 9.84 13.51 -7.59
N THR A 103 9.17 14.04 -8.61
CA THR A 103 7.77 14.48 -8.52
C THR A 103 6.82 13.29 -8.28
N LEU A 104 7.01 12.18 -8.99
CA LEU A 104 6.18 10.98 -8.85
C LEU A 104 6.39 10.30 -7.49
N LEU A 105 7.63 10.21 -7.00
CA LEU A 105 7.93 9.68 -5.67
C LEU A 105 7.35 10.57 -4.57
N GLY A 106 7.53 11.88 -4.67
CA GLY A 106 7.03 12.85 -3.70
C GLY A 106 5.49 12.87 -3.64
N SER A 107 4.83 12.94 -4.79
CA SER A 107 3.36 12.87 -4.87
C SER A 107 2.80 11.55 -4.33
N THR A 108 3.44 10.42 -4.64
CA THR A 108 3.06 9.10 -4.10
C THR A 108 3.19 9.05 -2.57
N ALA A 109 4.29 9.59 -2.02
CA ALA A 109 4.50 9.65 -0.58
C ALA A 109 3.44 10.52 0.12
N VAL A 110 3.12 11.69 -0.44
CA VAL A 110 2.07 12.57 0.07
C VAL A 110 0.69 11.91 0.00
N LEU A 111 0.35 11.27 -1.13
CA LEU A 111 -0.90 10.53 -1.28
C LEU A 111 -1.02 9.42 -0.23
N MET A 112 0.03 8.66 0.03
CA MET A 112 0.05 7.64 1.06
C MET A 112 -0.17 8.21 2.48
N LEU A 113 0.41 9.37 2.80
CA LEU A 113 0.15 10.05 4.06
C LEU A 113 -1.31 10.48 4.17
N ILE A 114 -1.87 11.08 3.11
CA ILE A 114 -3.28 11.48 3.06
C ILE A 114 -4.19 10.26 3.24
N VAL A 115 -3.88 9.15 2.58
CA VAL A 115 -4.66 7.90 2.59
C VAL A 115 -4.55 7.14 3.90
N SER A 116 -3.44 7.28 4.65
CA SER A 116 -3.22 6.56 5.91
C SER A 116 -4.30 6.80 6.97
N ARG A 117 -4.85 8.03 7.03
CA ARG A 117 -5.89 8.41 7.99
C ARG A 117 -7.25 7.79 7.63
N PRO A 118 -7.79 7.98 6.40
CA PRO A 118 -8.98 7.29 5.93
C PRO A 118 -8.89 5.76 6.06
N PHE A 119 -7.73 5.17 5.72
CA PHE A 119 -7.50 3.73 5.89
C PHE A 119 -7.62 3.31 7.35
N GLY A 120 -6.98 4.03 8.27
CA GLY A 120 -7.05 3.75 9.70
C GLY A 120 -8.47 3.82 10.27
N LEU A 121 -9.28 4.79 9.82
CA LEU A 121 -10.69 4.91 10.21
C LEU A 121 -11.54 3.76 9.66
N PHE A 122 -11.34 3.40 8.39
CA PHE A 122 -12.02 2.27 7.77
C PHE A 122 -11.70 0.96 8.49
N LEU A 123 -10.42 0.72 8.82
CA LEU A 123 -9.99 -0.46 9.54
C LEU A 123 -10.64 -0.55 10.93
N GLN A 124 -10.72 0.55 11.67
CA GLN A 124 -11.40 0.61 12.96
C GLN A 124 -12.90 0.32 12.83
N ALA A 125 -13.55 0.85 11.79
CA ALA A 125 -14.96 0.57 11.52
C ALA A 125 -15.19 -0.91 11.23
N MET A 126 -14.34 -1.55 10.42
CA MET A 126 -14.43 -2.97 10.09
C MET A 126 -14.19 -3.88 11.30
N ARG A 127 -13.22 -3.52 12.16
CA ARG A 127 -12.97 -4.20 13.43
C ARG A 127 -14.15 -4.11 14.39
N LYS A 128 -14.76 -2.93 14.51
CA LYS A 128 -15.97 -2.72 15.32
C LYS A 128 -17.15 -3.51 14.78
N LEU A 129 -17.33 -3.54 13.46
CA LEU A 129 -18.39 -4.30 12.80
C LEU A 129 -18.24 -5.82 13.01
N ALA A 130 -17.01 -6.31 13.03
CA ALA A 130 -16.68 -7.72 13.23
C ALA A 130 -16.48 -8.10 14.70
N ASP A 131 -16.71 -7.18 15.64
CA ASP A 131 -16.52 -7.34 17.09
C ASP A 131 -15.15 -7.93 17.46
N VAL A 132 -14.09 -7.40 16.82
CA VAL A 132 -12.71 -7.85 17.05
C VAL A 132 -11.78 -6.67 17.27
N GLY A 133 -11.18 -6.61 18.47
CA GLY A 133 -10.10 -5.68 18.81
C GLY A 133 -10.54 -4.23 18.84
N THR A 134 -10.97 -3.78 20.03
CA THR A 134 -11.04 -2.36 20.42
C THR A 134 -9.66 -1.83 20.75
#